data_AF-A0A2E2UAP7-F1
#
_entry.id   AF-A0A2E2UAP7-F1
#
_cell.length_a   1.000
_cell.length_b   1.000
_cell.length_c   1.000
_cell.angle_alpha   90.00
_cell.angle_beta   90.00
_cell.angle_gamma   90.00
#
_symmetry.space_group_name_H-M   'P 1'
#
loop_
_entity.id
_entity.type
_entity.pdbx_description
1 polymer ?
#
loop_
_entity_poly.entity_id
_entity_poly.type
_entity_poly.pdbx_seq_one_letter_code
_entity_poly.pdbx_strand_id
1 'polypeptide(L)'
;MKSDSIVHGTVVSKSYESHEVFGVVTHVELRSERSQGLNDSQQVVDVYYPGGELQQQKIVVPGSPELEIGEQVVLVLNNHKKNLWVSNLGLGKYSLRKVGREWIMVNQIFPDHPEIGHLSLKRFVKLVEKIKGRKFVHREKSKHEVESQKEFSRRKTPSRSIASLPSEPQEDSRIPIYWLVIIFGALGVCLQVLRKKKR
;
A
#
# COMPACT_ATOMS: atom_id res chain seq x y z
N MET A 1 22.33 -10.45 12.30
CA MET A 1 21.30 -9.97 13.25
C MET A 1 19.96 -10.59 12.89
N LYS A 2 19.25 -11.16 13.85
CA LYS A 2 17.96 -11.83 13.63
C LYS A 2 16.86 -10.85 14.04
N SER A 3 15.93 -10.54 13.13
CA SER A 3 14.74 -9.76 13.50
C SER A 3 13.77 -10.58 14.33
N ASP A 4 13.02 -9.94 15.22
CA ASP A 4 12.07 -10.65 16.08
C ASP A 4 10.68 -10.67 15.46
N SER A 5 10.28 -9.54 14.85
CA SER A 5 8.94 -9.36 14.34
C SER A 5 8.95 -8.62 13.01
N ILE A 6 7.91 -8.84 12.19
CA ILE A 6 7.69 -8.12 10.94
C ILE A 6 6.22 -7.71 10.88
N VAL A 7 5.98 -6.44 10.54
CA VAL A 7 4.64 -5.85 10.53
C VAL A 7 4.38 -5.23 9.17
N HIS A 8 3.26 -5.59 8.57
CA HIS A 8 2.66 -4.90 7.44
C HIS A 8 1.44 -4.14 7.94
N GLY A 9 1.45 -2.82 7.78
CA GLY A 9 0.43 -1.96 8.35
C GLY A 9 0.40 -0.57 7.74
N THR A 10 -0.48 0.27 8.28
CA THR A 10 -0.61 1.68 7.93
C THR A 10 -0.20 2.55 9.11
N VAL A 11 0.60 3.58 8.87
CA VAL A 11 0.99 4.56 9.89
C VAL A 11 -0.24 5.37 10.31
N VAL A 12 -0.56 5.39 11.60
CA VAL A 12 -1.73 6.09 12.15
C VAL A 12 -1.34 7.41 12.76
N SER A 13 -0.32 7.41 13.59
CA SER A 13 0.17 8.58 14.30
C SER A 13 1.69 8.56 14.37
N LYS A 14 2.27 9.73 14.63
CA LYS A 14 3.69 9.95 14.75
C LYS A 14 3.91 11.03 15.80
N SER A 15 4.72 10.72 16.80
CA SER A 15 5.08 11.59 17.92
C SER A 15 6.59 11.53 18.14
N TYR A 16 7.10 12.47 18.93
CA TYR A 16 8.51 12.55 19.27
C TYR A 16 8.66 12.57 20.78
N GLU A 17 9.59 11.76 21.28
CA GLU A 17 9.85 11.61 22.70
C GLU A 17 11.33 11.84 23.00
N SER A 18 11.60 12.38 24.18
CA SER A 18 12.98 12.49 24.69
C SER A 18 13.48 11.12 25.11
N HIS A 19 14.72 10.79 24.78
CA HIS A 19 15.33 9.51 25.12
C HIS A 19 16.78 9.69 25.56
N GLU A 20 17.17 9.02 26.65
CA GLU A 20 18.47 9.20 27.32
C GLU A 20 19.68 9.02 26.39
N VAL A 21 19.62 8.02 25.50
CA VAL A 21 20.76 7.66 24.63
C VAL A 21 20.78 8.42 23.29
N PHE A 22 19.62 8.59 22.65
CA PHE A 22 19.52 9.12 21.29
C PHE A 22 19.15 10.60 21.27
N GLY A 23 18.89 11.20 22.43
CA GLY A 23 18.32 12.53 22.58
C GLY A 23 16.83 12.55 22.24
N VAL A 24 16.49 12.23 20.99
CA VAL A 24 15.11 12.20 20.48
C VAL A 24 14.86 10.88 19.75
N VAL A 25 13.69 10.31 20.02
CA VAL A 25 13.15 9.15 19.30
C VAL A 25 11.82 9.51 18.67
N THR A 26 11.56 8.93 17.51
CA THR A 26 10.23 8.97 16.92
C THR A 26 9.45 7.75 17.37
N HIS A 27 8.27 7.99 17.94
CA HIS A 27 7.26 6.97 18.24
C HIS A 27 6.20 6.99 17.15
N VAL A 28 5.85 5.80 16.67
CA VAL A 28 4.87 5.61 15.60
C VAL A 28 3.90 4.53 15.98
N GLU A 29 2.61 4.83 15.88
CA GLU A 29 1.55 3.85 15.99
C GLU A 29 1.21 3.31 14.61
N LEU A 30 1.32 1.99 14.45
CA LEU A 30 0.98 1.29 13.22
C LEU A 30 -0.28 0.46 13.40
N ARG A 31 -1.26 0.68 12.52
CA ARG A 31 -2.39 -0.23 12.41
C ARG A 31 -1.96 -1.47 11.65
N SER A 32 -1.85 -2.60 12.35
CA SER A 32 -1.41 -3.87 11.77
C SER A 32 -2.49 -4.47 10.86
N GLU A 33 -2.10 -4.88 9.65
CA GLU A 33 -2.93 -5.68 8.75
C GLU A 33 -2.46 -7.14 8.71
N ARG A 34 -1.14 -7.33 8.74
CA ARG A 34 -0.49 -8.64 8.83
C ARG A 34 0.76 -8.51 9.67
N SER A 35 1.01 -9.49 10.51
CA SER A 35 2.21 -9.52 11.33
C SER A 35 2.76 -10.93 11.44
N GLN A 36 4.05 -11.01 11.76
CA GLN A 36 4.74 -12.24 12.12
C GLN A 36 5.56 -11.94 13.38
N GLY A 37 5.49 -12.83 14.38
CA GLY A 37 6.25 -12.67 15.62
C GLY A 37 5.66 -11.64 16.59
N LEU A 38 4.41 -11.21 16.38
CA LEU A 38 3.61 -10.44 17.34
C LEU A 38 2.40 -11.27 17.77
N ASN A 39 1.76 -10.87 18.87
CA ASN A 39 0.49 -11.46 19.27
C ASN A 39 -0.63 -11.01 18.33
N ASP A 40 -1.43 -11.96 17.85
CA ASP A 40 -2.43 -11.76 16.80
C ASP A 40 -3.57 -10.79 17.18
N SER A 41 -3.73 -10.47 18.47
CA SER A 41 -4.75 -9.55 18.97
C SER A 41 -4.38 -8.07 18.89
N GLN A 42 -3.13 -7.73 18.58
CA GLN A 42 -2.69 -6.33 18.55
C GLN A 42 -3.12 -5.61 17.27
N GLN A 43 -4.15 -4.75 17.41
CA GLN A 43 -4.62 -3.88 16.33
C GLN A 43 -3.63 -2.75 16.02
N VAL A 44 -3.09 -2.14 17.07
CA VAL A 44 -2.13 -1.06 17.01
C VAL A 44 -0.81 -1.58 17.57
N VAL A 45 0.28 -1.28 16.87
CA VAL A 45 1.63 -1.67 17.23
C VAL A 45 2.46 -0.41 17.40
N ASP A 46 3.00 -0.21 18.60
CA ASP A 46 3.92 0.87 18.90
C ASP A 46 5.32 0.54 18.40
N VAL A 47 5.89 1.41 17.58
CA VAL A 47 7.21 1.24 16.99
C VAL A 47 8.06 2.48 17.23
N TYR A 48 9.32 2.25 17.57
CA TYR A 48 10.29 3.29 17.89
C TYR A 48 11.47 3.24 16.91
N TYR A 49 12.00 4.42 16.60
CA TYR A 49 13.29 4.55 15.91
C TYR A 49 13.96 5.87 16.28
N PRO A 50 15.31 5.94 16.25
CA PRO A 50 16.04 7.13 16.67
C PRO A 50 15.92 8.28 15.66
N GLY A 51 16.04 9.51 16.16
CA GLY A 51 15.89 10.73 15.37
C GLY A 51 14.47 11.28 15.37
N GLY A 52 14.32 12.53 14.92
CA GLY A 52 13.06 13.26 14.95
C GLY A 52 13.27 14.74 15.19
N GLU A 53 12.18 15.44 15.52
CA GLU A 53 12.21 16.86 15.82
C GLU A 53 11.45 17.11 17.12
N LEU A 54 12.15 17.64 18.13
CA LEU A 54 11.56 17.96 19.43
C LEU A 54 11.97 19.38 19.81
N GLN A 55 10.99 20.24 20.13
CA GLN A 55 11.22 21.62 20.57
C GLN A 55 12.20 22.41 19.66
N GLN A 56 12.00 22.35 18.33
CA GLN A 56 12.84 23.00 17.30
C GLN A 56 14.26 22.42 17.16
N GLN A 57 14.63 21.42 17.96
CA GLN A 57 15.87 20.67 17.78
C GLN A 57 15.59 19.45 16.89
N LYS A 58 16.12 19.49 15.67
CA LYS A 58 16.07 18.37 14.73
C LYS A 58 17.29 17.48 14.92
N ILE A 59 17.07 16.25 15.37
CA ILE A 59 18.12 15.23 15.48
C ILE A 59 17.98 14.29 14.29
N VAL A 60 18.95 14.33 13.38
CA VAL A 60 19.02 13.44 12.23
C VAL A 60 19.97 12.31 12.55
N VAL A 61 19.46 11.08 12.55
CA VAL A 61 20.27 9.87 12.70
C VAL A 61 20.41 9.22 11.33
N PRO A 62 21.64 8.97 10.85
CA PRO A 62 21.86 8.37 9.53
C PRO A 62 21.14 7.04 9.37
N GLY A 63 20.42 6.91 8.25
CA GLY A 63 19.67 5.71 7.92
C GLY A 63 18.33 5.57 8.65
N SER A 64 17.96 6.48 9.55
CA SER A 64 16.64 6.46 10.20
C SER A 64 15.52 6.52 9.17
N PRO A 65 14.50 5.65 9.31
CA PRO A 65 13.39 5.63 8.37
C PRO A 65 12.53 6.90 8.50
N GLU A 66 12.09 7.45 7.38
CA GLU A 66 11.14 8.57 7.39
C GLU A 66 9.73 8.03 7.19
N LEU A 67 8.92 7.94 8.25
CA LEU A 67 7.53 7.51 8.14
C LEU A 67 6.56 8.71 8.02
N GLU A 68 5.61 8.57 7.11
CA GLU A 68 4.51 9.53 6.90
C GLU A 68 3.18 8.95 7.40
N ILE A 69 2.32 9.81 7.96
CA ILE A 69 0.99 9.41 8.42
C ILE A 69 0.13 8.98 7.22
N GLY A 70 -0.52 7.81 7.33
CA GLY A 70 -1.30 7.21 6.26
C GLY A 70 -0.48 6.39 5.25
N GLU A 71 0.84 6.33 5.40
CA GLU A 71 1.70 5.50 4.58
C GLU A 71 1.46 4.01 4.87
N GLN A 72 1.35 3.19 3.82
CA GLN A 72 1.36 1.74 3.95
C GLN A 72 2.78 1.22 3.87
N VAL A 73 3.20 0.49 4.89
CA VAL A 73 4.59 0.08 5.06
C VAL A 73 4.71 -1.36 5.53
N VAL A 74 5.86 -1.94 5.24
CA VAL A 74 6.36 -3.14 5.91
C VAL A 74 7.55 -2.74 6.75
N LEU A 75 7.48 -3.00 8.06
CA LEU A 75 8.56 -2.77 8.99
C LEU A 75 9.14 -4.09 9.51
N VAL A 76 10.46 -4.14 9.55
CA VAL A 76 11.23 -5.20 10.20
C VAL A 76 11.63 -4.70 11.57
N LEU A 77 11.27 -5.43 12.62
CA LEU A 77 11.36 -4.97 14.01
C LEU A 77 12.20 -5.91 14.86
N ASN A 78 12.87 -5.33 15.86
CA ASN A 78 13.54 -6.05 16.94
C ASN A 78 12.88 -5.67 18.27
N ASN A 79 12.78 -6.61 19.19
CA ASN A 79 12.34 -6.33 20.54
C ASN A 79 13.55 -5.93 21.39
N HIS A 80 13.54 -4.71 21.91
CA HIS A 80 14.56 -4.22 22.83
C HIS A 80 13.90 -3.58 24.04
N LYS A 81 14.18 -4.14 25.23
CA LYS A 81 13.59 -3.71 26.51
C LYS A 81 12.06 -3.63 26.49
N LYS A 82 11.40 -4.60 25.84
CA LYS A 82 9.93 -4.68 25.64
C LYS A 82 9.32 -3.67 24.65
N ASN A 83 10.15 -2.83 24.03
CA ASN A 83 9.72 -1.92 22.97
C ASN A 83 10.10 -2.50 21.60
N LEU A 84 9.29 -2.25 20.58
CA LEU A 84 9.59 -2.66 19.21
C LEU A 84 10.35 -1.55 18.51
N TRP A 85 11.57 -1.85 18.09
CA TRP A 85 12.43 -0.92 17.39
C TRP A 85 12.58 -1.30 15.94
N VAL A 86 12.66 -0.31 15.05
CA VAL A 86 12.99 -0.57 13.65
C VAL A 86 14.38 -1.20 13.56
N SER A 87 14.43 -2.41 13.00
CA SER A 87 15.65 -3.19 12.84
C SER A 87 16.45 -2.64 11.67
N ASN A 88 17.76 -2.45 11.86
CA ASN A 88 18.67 -1.99 10.80
C ASN A 88 18.09 -0.82 10.01
N LEU A 89 18.07 0.37 10.62
CA LEU A 89 17.34 1.57 10.23
C LEU A 89 17.07 1.72 8.71
N GLY A 90 18.10 1.55 7.86
CA GLY A 90 17.95 1.69 6.41
C GLY A 90 17.31 0.52 5.65
N LEU A 91 17.34 -0.69 6.20
CA LEU A 91 16.68 -1.88 5.65
C LEU A 91 15.42 -2.26 6.44
N GLY A 92 15.11 -1.52 7.51
CA GLY A 92 13.99 -1.79 8.40
C GLY A 92 12.65 -1.33 7.88
N LYS A 93 12.63 -0.42 6.89
CA LYS A 93 11.40 0.13 6.29
C LYS A 93 11.32 -0.18 4.80
N TYR A 94 10.14 -0.60 4.37
CA TYR A 94 9.74 -0.64 2.96
C TYR A 94 8.40 0.05 2.78
N SER A 95 8.32 0.97 1.84
CA SER A 95 7.06 1.59 1.42
C SER A 95 6.32 0.65 0.46
N LEU A 96 5.01 0.53 0.61
CA LEU A 96 4.19 -0.27 -0.30
C LEU A 96 3.60 0.61 -1.40
N ARG A 97 3.85 0.21 -2.64
CA ARG A 97 3.27 0.82 -3.84
C ARG A 97 2.48 -0.22 -4.61
N LYS A 98 1.30 0.16 -5.11
CA LYS A 98 0.46 -0.71 -5.92
C LYS A 98 0.82 -0.52 -7.40
N VAL A 99 1.24 -1.59 -8.07
CA VAL A 99 1.55 -1.59 -9.50
C VAL A 99 0.61 -2.59 -10.18
N GLY A 100 -0.39 -2.07 -10.89
CA GLY A 100 -1.48 -2.87 -11.44
C GLY A 100 -2.27 -3.59 -10.34
N ARG A 101 -2.17 -4.93 -10.31
CA ARG A 101 -2.85 -5.78 -9.31
C ARG A 101 -1.94 -6.21 -8.16
N GLU A 102 -0.65 -5.91 -8.23
CA GLU A 102 0.34 -6.38 -7.27
C GLU A 102 0.83 -5.26 -6.35
N TRP A 103 1.23 -5.66 -5.14
CA TRP A 103 1.90 -4.79 -4.18
C TRP A 103 3.41 -4.99 -4.27
N ILE A 104 4.13 -3.91 -4.52
CA ILE A 104 5.58 -3.86 -4.58
C ILE A 104 6.07 -3.10 -3.35
N MET A 105 7.01 -3.71 -2.64
CA MET A 105 7.79 -3.12 -1.57
C MET A 105 8.95 -2.35 -2.20
N VAL A 106 9.14 -1.11 -1.78
CA VAL A 106 10.21 -0.23 -2.22
C VAL A 106 11.03 0.20 -1.01
N ASN A 107 12.34 -0.08 -1.04
CA ASN A 107 13.26 0.47 -0.03
C ASN A 107 13.60 1.91 -0.43
N GLN A 108 13.45 2.85 0.51
CA GLN A 108 13.68 4.28 0.24
C GLN A 108 15.16 4.65 0.20
N ILE A 109 16.03 3.88 0.86
CA ILE A 109 17.46 4.18 0.97
C ILE A 109 18.23 3.60 -0.22
N PHE A 110 17.84 2.42 -0.68
CA PHE A 110 18.51 1.71 -1.78
C PHE A 110 17.55 1.39 -2.94
N PRO A 111 16.88 2.38 -3.55
CA PRO A 111 15.86 2.14 -4.58
C PRO A 111 16.44 1.43 -5.81
N ASP A 112 17.66 1.78 -6.22
CA ASP A 112 18.28 1.25 -7.44
C ASP A 112 18.92 -0.13 -7.25
N HIS A 113 18.93 -0.68 -6.03
CA HIS A 113 19.56 -1.96 -5.77
C HIS A 113 18.67 -3.11 -6.30
N PRO A 114 19.20 -4.01 -7.15
CA PRO A 114 18.39 -5.00 -7.88
C PRO A 114 17.63 -5.98 -6.97
N GLU A 115 18.22 -6.35 -5.82
CA GLU A 115 17.63 -7.35 -4.92
C GLU A 115 16.77 -6.80 -3.78
N ILE A 116 17.11 -5.62 -3.25
CA ILE A 116 16.49 -5.04 -2.05
C ILE A 116 15.73 -3.75 -2.33
N GLY A 117 15.96 -3.11 -3.47
CA GLY A 117 15.28 -1.87 -3.84
C GLY A 117 13.81 -2.08 -4.16
N HIS A 118 13.51 -3.13 -4.93
CA HIS A 118 12.16 -3.49 -5.33
C HIS A 118 11.88 -4.98 -5.10
N LEU A 119 10.85 -5.30 -4.33
CA LEU A 119 10.47 -6.68 -4.06
C LEU A 119 8.95 -6.82 -4.02
N SER A 120 8.38 -7.83 -4.68
CA SER A 120 6.94 -8.06 -4.53
C SER A 120 6.61 -8.50 -3.11
N LEU A 121 5.54 -7.94 -2.53
CA LEU A 121 5.10 -8.26 -1.16
C LEU A 121 4.87 -9.77 -1.00
N LYS A 122 4.32 -10.41 -2.03
CA LYS A 122 4.09 -11.86 -2.05
C LYS A 122 5.40 -12.66 -1.98
N ARG A 123 6.44 -12.24 -2.71
CA ARG A 123 7.76 -12.89 -2.68
C ARG A 123 8.43 -12.67 -1.32
N PHE A 124 8.37 -11.45 -0.79
CA PHE A 124 8.88 -11.13 0.53
C PHE A 124 8.26 -12.01 1.62
N VAL A 125 6.93 -12.07 1.69
CA VAL A 125 6.22 -12.91 2.66
C VAL A 125 6.68 -14.36 2.57
N LYS A 126 6.71 -14.95 1.36
CA LYS A 126 7.19 -16.34 1.17
C LYS A 126 8.63 -16.54 1.65
N LEU A 127 9.54 -15.59 1.36
CA LEU A 127 10.94 -15.67 1.79
C LEU A 127 11.04 -15.63 3.32
N VAL A 128 10.34 -14.69 3.95
CA VAL A 128 10.31 -14.55 5.40
C VAL A 128 9.73 -15.81 6.05
N GLU A 129 8.62 -16.33 5.55
CA GLU A 129 8.00 -17.56 6.08
C GLU A 129 8.94 -18.76 5.96
N LYS A 130 9.68 -18.87 4.84
CA LYS A 130 10.69 -19.91 4.63
C LYS A 130 11.86 -19.78 5.60
N ILE A 131 12.37 -18.57 5.84
CA ILE A 131 13.53 -18.32 6.70
C ILE A 131 13.17 -18.46 8.18
N LYS A 132 11.99 -17.97 8.59
CA LYS A 132 11.55 -17.96 9.99
C LYS A 132 10.81 -19.25 10.40
N GLY A 133 10.35 -20.05 9.45
CA GLY A 133 9.57 -21.26 9.70
C GLY A 133 8.18 -21.01 10.30
N ARG A 134 7.65 -19.79 10.19
CA ARG A 134 6.35 -19.38 10.74
C ARG A 134 5.57 -18.61 9.69
N LYS A 135 4.25 -18.75 9.65
CA LYS A 135 3.39 -18.01 8.71
C LYS A 135 3.11 -16.60 9.21
N PHE A 136 2.83 -15.67 8.29
CA PHE A 136 2.19 -14.41 8.67
C PHE A 136 0.77 -14.67 9.12
N VAL A 137 0.37 -14.04 10.22
CA VAL A 137 -1.01 -14.06 10.66
C VAL A 137 -1.70 -12.84 10.08
N HIS A 138 -2.85 -13.06 9.46
CA HIS A 138 -3.68 -11.99 8.94
C HIS A 138 -4.67 -11.58 10.01
N ARG A 139 -4.72 -10.28 10.30
CA ARG A 139 -5.75 -9.74 11.17
C ARG A 139 -7.06 -9.64 10.40
N GLU A 140 -8.12 -10.21 10.96
CA GLU A 140 -9.46 -9.98 10.46
C GLU A 140 -9.89 -8.55 10.81
N LYS A 141 -10.27 -7.77 9.80
CA LYS A 141 -10.77 -6.41 10.00
C LYS A 141 -12.21 -6.48 10.50
N SER A 142 -12.54 -5.67 11.51
CA SER A 142 -13.93 -5.57 11.97
C SER A 142 -14.81 -4.91 10.90
N LYS A 143 -16.12 -5.17 10.94
CA LYS A 143 -17.08 -4.60 9.97
C LYS A 143 -17.01 -3.06 9.89
N HIS A 144 -16.88 -2.40 11.04
CA HIS A 144 -16.78 -0.94 11.14
C HIS A 144 -15.47 -0.37 10.57
N GLU A 145 -14.36 -1.13 10.66
CA GLU A 145 -13.10 -0.75 10.03
C GLU A 145 -13.17 -0.84 8.49
N VAL A 146 -13.88 -1.84 7.96
CA VAL A 146 -14.06 -2.00 6.51
C VAL A 146 -14.93 -0.89 5.94
N GLU A 147 -15.97 -0.47 6.67
CA GLU A 147 -16.84 0.64 6.26
C GLU A 147 -16.10 1.98 6.27
N SER A 148 -15.38 2.31 7.34
CA SER A 148 -14.59 3.55 7.42
C SER A 148 -13.50 3.63 6.35
N GLN A 149 -12.88 2.51 5.96
CA GLN A 149 -11.88 2.49 4.89
C GLN A 149 -12.50 2.74 3.49
N LYS A 150 -13.74 2.27 3.25
CA LYS A 150 -14.49 2.58 2.02
C LYS A 150 -14.87 4.05 1.94
N GLU A 151 -15.25 4.66 3.07
CA GLU A 151 -15.58 6.08 3.13
C GLU A 151 -14.36 6.97 2.87
N PHE A 152 -13.20 6.63 3.45
CA PHE A 152 -11.95 7.35 3.19
C PHE A 152 -11.49 7.24 1.72
N SER A 153 -11.71 6.09 1.09
CA SER A 153 -11.38 5.88 -0.32
C SER A 153 -12.30 6.67 -1.25
N ARG A 154 -13.57 6.89 -0.86
CA ARG A 154 -14.52 7.76 -1.57
C ARG A 154 -14.21 9.25 -1.36
N ARG A 155 -13.60 9.62 -0.23
CA ARG A 155 -13.18 10.99 0.10
C ARG A 155 -11.78 11.36 -0.40
N LYS A 156 -11.03 10.46 -1.04
CA LYS A 156 -9.82 10.85 -1.78
C LYS A 156 -10.24 11.81 -2.89
N THR A 157 -10.04 13.09 -2.63
CA THR A 157 -10.08 14.22 -3.57
C THR A 157 -9.42 13.79 -4.89
N PRO A 158 -9.97 14.16 -6.06
CA PRO A 158 -9.35 13.86 -7.33
C PRO A 158 -7.90 14.35 -7.30
N SER A 159 -6.98 13.39 -7.26
CA SER A 159 -5.56 13.58 -7.55
C SER A 159 -5.47 14.35 -8.86
N ARG A 160 -4.90 15.55 -8.80
CA ARG A 160 -4.56 16.42 -9.93
C ARG A 160 -4.40 15.62 -11.23
N SER A 161 -5.38 15.73 -12.12
CA SER A 161 -5.21 15.27 -13.49
C SER A 161 -4.10 16.09 -14.12
N ILE A 162 -3.12 15.42 -14.70
CA ILE A 162 -2.14 16.03 -15.60
C ILE A 162 -2.94 16.81 -16.64
N ALA A 163 -2.55 18.06 -16.89
CA ALA A 163 -3.24 18.99 -17.78
C ALA A 163 -3.47 18.35 -19.16
N SER A 164 -4.67 17.82 -19.38
CA SER A 164 -5.13 17.38 -20.68
C SER A 164 -5.51 18.62 -21.48
N LEU A 165 -4.91 18.73 -22.66
CA LEU A 165 -5.29 19.67 -23.73
C LEU A 165 -6.82 19.76 -23.86
N PRO A 166 -7.38 20.94 -24.19
CA PRO A 166 -8.82 21.10 -24.33
C PRO A 166 -9.30 20.13 -25.41
N SER A 167 -9.99 19.07 -24.96
CA SER A 167 -10.68 18.18 -25.87
C SER A 167 -11.93 18.92 -26.32
N GLU A 168 -12.02 19.20 -27.61
CA GLU A 168 -13.23 19.68 -28.25
C GLU A 168 -14.43 18.81 -27.81
N PRO A 169 -15.63 19.40 -27.67
CA PRO A 169 -16.83 18.63 -27.34
C PRO A 169 -17.12 17.66 -28.48
N GLN A 170 -16.66 16.41 -28.34
CA GLN A 170 -17.21 15.30 -29.10
C GLN A 170 -18.65 15.13 -28.65
N GLU A 171 -19.58 15.59 -29.49
CA GLU A 171 -20.97 15.15 -29.43
C GLU A 171 -20.98 13.63 -29.35
N ASP A 172 -21.50 13.12 -28.24
CA ASP A 172 -21.59 11.70 -27.94
C ASP A 172 -22.76 11.12 -28.75
N SER A 173 -22.67 11.16 -30.08
CA SER A 173 -23.56 10.41 -30.98
C SER A 173 -23.13 8.94 -30.99
N ARG A 174 -23.08 8.31 -29.81
CA ARG A 174 -23.00 6.86 -29.69
C ARG A 174 -24.37 6.32 -30.03
N ILE A 175 -24.58 6.02 -31.32
CA ILE A 175 -25.69 5.17 -31.74
C ILE A 175 -25.60 3.92 -30.86
N PRO A 176 -26.59 3.65 -30.01
CA PRO A 176 -26.47 2.57 -29.07
C PRO A 176 -26.26 1.25 -29.80
N ILE A 177 -25.37 0.39 -29.31
CA ILE A 177 -24.99 -0.87 -29.98
C ILE A 177 -26.21 -1.74 -30.35
N TYR A 178 -27.29 -1.67 -29.58
CA TYR A 178 -28.54 -2.37 -29.90
C TYR A 178 -29.20 -1.90 -31.21
N TRP A 179 -29.07 -0.62 -31.58
CA TRP A 179 -29.57 -0.09 -32.85
C TRP A 179 -28.82 -0.66 -34.06
N LEU A 180 -27.51 -0.87 -33.93
CA LEU A 180 -26.72 -1.53 -34.97
C LEU A 180 -27.16 -2.99 -35.18
N VAL A 181 -27.43 -3.72 -34.10
CA VAL A 181 -27.91 -5.11 -34.18
C VAL A 181 -29.26 -5.20 -34.90
N ILE A 182 -30.17 -4.25 -34.66
CA ILE A 182 -31.49 -4.20 -35.32
C ILE A 182 -31.34 -3.92 -36.81
N ILE A 183 -30.52 -2.95 -37.19
CA ILE A 183 -30.30 -2.58 -38.61
C ILE A 183 -29.68 -3.76 -39.38
N PHE A 184 -28.66 -4.43 -38.83
CA PHE A 184 -28.04 -5.57 -39.49
C PHE A 184 -28.95 -6.80 -39.54
N GLY A 185 -29.76 -7.03 -38.51
CA GLY A 185 -30.79 -8.08 -38.51
C GLY A 185 -31.83 -7.86 -39.60
N ALA A 186 -32.36 -6.64 -39.71
CA ALA A 186 -33.34 -6.27 -40.74
C ALA A 186 -32.77 -6.39 -42.15
N LEU A 187 -31.51 -5.96 -42.36
CA LEU A 187 -30.83 -6.07 -43.65
C LEU A 187 -30.64 -7.53 -44.09
N GLY A 188 -30.28 -8.41 -43.14
CA GLY A 188 -30.16 -9.85 -43.38
C GLY A 188 -31.47 -10.50 -43.82
N VAL A 189 -32.57 -10.19 -43.12
CA VAL A 189 -33.91 -10.69 -43.47
C VAL A 189 -34.36 -10.16 -44.84
N CYS A 190 -34.13 -8.88 -45.12
CA CYS A 190 -34.49 -8.26 -46.40
C CYS A 190 -33.75 -8.92 -47.58
N LEU A 191 -32.45 -9.19 -47.43
CA LEU A 191 -31.66 -9.90 -48.43
C LEU A 191 -32.12 -11.35 -48.63
N GLN A 192 -32.57 -12.03 -47.57
CA GLN A 192 -33.12 -13.39 -47.67
C GLN A 192 -34.44 -13.43 -48.44
N VAL A 193 -35.33 -12.46 -48.19
CA VAL A 193 -36.62 -12.33 -48.90
C VAL A 193 -36.40 -11.96 -50.36
N LEU A 194 -35.48 -11.03 -50.65
CA LEU A 194 -35.11 -10.66 -52.02
C LEU A 194 -34.49 -11.82 -52.81
N ARG A 195 -33.68 -12.67 -52.16
CA ARG A 195 -33.11 -13.87 -52.79
C ARG A 195 -34.16 -14.94 -53.09
N LYS A 196 -35.20 -15.08 -52.25
CA LYS A 196 -36.31 -16.02 -52.52
C LYS A 196 -37.24 -15.56 -53.66
N LYS A 197 -37.25 -14.28 -54.01
CA LYS A 197 -38.09 -13.75 -55.10
C LYS A 197 -37.41 -13.80 -56.48
N LYS A 198 -36.10 -14.06 -56.53
CA LYS A 198 -35.29 -14.14 -57.75
C LYS A 198 -34.99 -15.58 -58.19
N ARG A 199 -35.52 -16.57 -57.47
CA ARG A 199 -35.48 -18.01 -57.77
C ARG A 199 -36.92 -18.47 -57.97
#